data_AF-A0A7Y0L9K7-F1
#
_entry.id   AF-A0A7Y0L9K7-F1
#
_cell.length_a   1.000
_cell.length_b   1.000
_cell.length_c   1.000
_cell.angle_alpha   90.00
_cell.angle_beta   90.00
_cell.angle_gamma   90.00
#
_symmetry.space_group_name_H-M   'P 1'
#
loop_
_entity.id
_entity.type
_entity.pdbx_description
1 polymer ?
#
loop_
_entity_poly.entity_id
_entity_poly.type
_entity_poly.pdbx_seq_one_letter_code
_entity_poly.pdbx_strand_id
1 'polypeptide(L)'
;PQELARLADDPDAAVRAEVADNPATPPDALAALAGDPFYIVRAAVAHNPATPPATRAVLADDGEWLVRTLAQHPTASTAEILAMAQQRGD
;
A
#
# COMPACT_ATOMS: atom_id res chain seq x y z
N PRO A 1 12.25 1.79 14.38
CA PRO A 1 12.09 0.54 13.57
C PRO A 1 11.27 -0.56 14.26
N GLN A 2 11.62 -0.99 15.49
CA GLN A 2 10.86 -2.04 16.22
C GLN A 2 9.45 -1.60 16.64
N GLU A 3 9.24 -0.31 16.88
CA GLU A 3 7.92 0.22 17.25
C GLU A 3 6.93 0.22 16.09
N LEU A 4 7.39 0.53 14.87
CA LEU A 4 6.57 0.45 13.65
C LEU A 4 6.16 -1.00 13.33
N ALA A 5 7.08 -1.96 13.51
CA ALA A 5 6.75 -3.37 13.33
C ALA A 5 5.66 -3.84 14.31
N ARG A 6 5.60 -3.29 15.53
CA ARG A 6 4.55 -3.60 16.51
C ARG A 6 3.21 -2.99 16.13
N LEU A 7 3.21 -1.78 15.59
CA LEU A 7 2.00 -1.09 15.14
C LEU A 7 1.44 -1.66 13.82
N ALA A 8 2.25 -2.43 13.08
CA ALA A 8 1.77 -3.17 11.90
C ALA A 8 0.73 -4.26 12.26
N ASP A 9 0.64 -4.66 13.52
CA ASP A 9 -0.39 -5.60 14.02
C ASP A 9 -1.48 -4.89 14.84
N ASP A 10 -1.56 -3.56 14.78
CA ASP A 10 -2.58 -2.80 15.53
C ASP A 10 -3.99 -3.20 15.08
N PRO A 11 -4.97 -3.37 15.99
CA PRO A 11 -6.34 -3.71 15.60
C PRO A 11 -7.00 -2.68 14.67
N ASP A 12 -6.59 -1.41 14.76
CA ASP A 12 -7.12 -0.34 13.91
C ASP A 12 -6.44 -0.32 12.54
N ALA A 13 -7.24 -0.49 11.48
CA ALA A 13 -6.76 -0.46 10.11
C ALA A 13 -6.19 0.91 9.72
N ALA A 14 -6.66 2.01 10.32
CA ALA A 14 -6.09 3.33 10.08
C ALA A 14 -4.66 3.43 10.64
N VAL A 15 -4.41 2.89 11.84
CA VAL A 15 -3.06 2.85 12.41
C VAL A 15 -2.13 2.00 11.54
N ARG A 16 -2.58 0.84 11.07
CA ARG A 16 -1.79 0.00 10.17
C ARG A 16 -1.53 0.68 8.82
N ALA A 17 -2.46 1.48 8.30
CA ALA A 17 -2.27 2.27 7.09
C ALA A 17 -1.20 3.36 7.27
N GLU A 18 -1.22 4.09 8.39
CA GLU A 18 -0.20 5.09 8.72
C GLU A 18 1.19 4.46 8.87
N VAL A 19 1.26 3.26 9.45
CA VAL A 19 2.50 2.47 9.48
C VAL A 19 2.92 2.10 8.07
N ALA A 20 2.00 1.59 7.24
CA ALA A 20 2.30 1.22 5.86
C ALA A 20 2.74 2.42 4.99
N ASP A 21 2.24 3.63 5.23
CA ASP A 21 2.59 4.84 4.48
C ASP A 21 3.94 5.44 4.92
N ASN A 22 4.40 5.11 6.13
CA ASN A 22 5.65 5.66 6.67
C ASN A 22 6.88 5.12 5.89
N PRO A 23 7.70 5.99 5.25
CA PRO A 23 8.88 5.57 4.48
C PRO A 23 9.97 4.86 5.30
N ALA A 24 9.94 5.01 6.63
CA ALA A 24 10.86 4.34 7.54
C ALA A 24 10.36 2.95 7.99
N THR A 25 9.20 2.50 7.48
CA THR A 25 8.65 1.19 7.80
C THR A 25 9.51 0.09 7.19
N PRO A 26 9.94 -0.90 7.99
CA PRO A 26 10.80 -1.97 7.49
C PRO A 26 10.15 -2.76 6.35
N PRO A 27 10.94 -3.19 5.34
CA PRO A 27 10.48 -4.04 4.25
C PRO A 27 9.68 -5.28 4.68
N ASP A 28 10.10 -5.95 5.76
CA ASP A 28 9.42 -7.15 6.26
C ASP A 28 8.02 -6.85 6.81
N ALA A 29 7.85 -5.68 7.45
CA ALA A 29 6.54 -5.23 7.93
C ALA A 29 5.64 -4.84 6.75
N LEU A 30 6.18 -4.18 5.73
CA LEU A 30 5.45 -3.88 4.49
C LEU A 30 5.01 -5.16 3.77
N ALA A 31 5.85 -6.20 3.75
CA ALA A 31 5.49 -7.49 3.17
C ALA A 31 4.34 -8.18 3.92
N ALA A 32 4.29 -8.08 5.25
CA ALA A 32 3.16 -8.57 6.04
C ALA A 32 1.87 -7.78 5.78
N LEU A 33 1.96 -6.44 5.79
CA LEU A 33 0.83 -5.53 5.54
C LEU A 33 0.27 -5.61 4.11
N ALA A 34 1.04 -6.12 3.14
CA ALA A 34 0.56 -6.37 1.79
C ALA A 34 -0.56 -7.42 1.73
N GLY A 35 -0.71 -8.26 2.76
CA GLY A 35 -1.81 -9.21 2.91
C GLY A 35 -2.98 -8.70 3.76
N ASP A 36 -2.99 -7.42 4.16
CA ASP A 36 -4.01 -6.88 5.07
C ASP A 36 -5.43 -7.01 4.48
N PRO A 37 -6.45 -7.39 5.29
CA PRO A 37 -7.82 -7.50 4.80
C PRO A 37 -8.38 -6.19 4.24
N PHE A 38 -7.92 -5.03 4.71
CA PHE A 38 -8.39 -3.73 4.27
C PHE A 38 -7.53 -3.19 3.12
N TYR A 39 -8.18 -2.91 1.99
CA TYR A 39 -7.48 -2.44 0.79
C TYR A 39 -6.74 -1.12 1.00
N ILE A 40 -7.20 -0.27 1.92
CA ILE A 40 -6.55 1.01 2.27
C ILE A 40 -5.14 0.80 2.83
N VAL A 41 -4.92 -0.28 3.59
CA VAL A 41 -3.61 -0.64 4.13
C VAL A 41 -2.73 -1.15 2.99
N ARG A 42 -3.26 -2.06 2.16
CA ARG A 42 -2.55 -2.59 0.99
C ARG A 42 -2.18 -1.49 -0.02
N ALA A 43 -3.04 -0.48 -0.19
CA ALA A 43 -2.79 0.69 -1.02
C ALA A 43 -1.64 1.54 -0.47
N ALA A 44 -1.60 1.78 0.85
CA ALA A 44 -0.49 2.47 1.50
C ALA A 44 0.84 1.70 1.31
N VAL A 45 0.83 0.37 1.44
CA VAL A 45 2.00 -0.46 1.09
C VAL A 45 2.40 -0.27 -0.36
N ALA A 46 1.46 -0.29 -1.31
CA ALA A 46 1.76 -0.11 -2.73
C ALA A 46 2.37 1.27 -3.04
N HIS A 47 1.94 2.31 -2.31
CA HIS A 47 2.46 3.67 -2.42
C HIS A 47 3.85 3.84 -1.80
N ASN A 48 4.15 3.13 -0.71
CA ASN A 48 5.38 3.34 0.05
C ASN A 48 6.65 3.09 -0.80
N PRO A 49 7.61 4.03 -0.83
CA PRO A 49 8.85 3.88 -1.61
C PRO A 49 9.78 2.78 -1.07
N ALA A 50 9.69 2.43 0.21
CA ALA A 50 10.45 1.35 0.83
C ALA A 50 9.88 -0.04 0.53
N THR A 51 8.72 -0.12 -0.13
CA THR A 51 8.10 -1.41 -0.48
C THR A 51 8.94 -2.18 -1.48
N PRO A 52 9.35 -3.42 -1.14
CA PRO A 52 10.17 -4.24 -2.01
C PRO A 52 9.51 -4.50 -3.37
N PRO A 53 10.29 -4.63 -4.46
CA PRO A 53 9.76 -4.94 -5.78
C PRO A 53 8.92 -6.23 -5.82
N ALA A 54 9.31 -7.26 -5.07
CA ALA A 54 8.56 -8.51 -4.98
C ALA A 54 7.17 -8.31 -4.36
N THR A 55 7.08 -7.54 -3.26
CA THR A 55 5.82 -7.18 -2.62
C THR A 55 4.94 -6.33 -3.54
N ARG A 56 5.54 -5.37 -4.26
CA ARG A 56 4.83 -4.59 -5.29
C ARG A 56 4.28 -5.46 -6.41
N ALA A 57 5.04 -6.45 -6.87
CA ALA A 57 4.58 -7.35 -7.92
C ALA A 57 3.34 -8.16 -7.50
N VAL A 58 3.24 -8.54 -6.24
CA VAL A 58 2.03 -9.18 -5.68
C VAL A 58 0.86 -8.18 -5.68
N LEU A 59 1.08 -6.96 -5.20
CA LEU A 59 0.03 -5.93 -5.13
C LEU A 59 -0.45 -5.44 -6.52
N ALA A 60 0.36 -5.63 -7.57
CA ALA A 60 -0.03 -5.32 -8.94
C ALA A 60 -1.16 -6.23 -9.47
N ASP A 61 -1.39 -7.38 -8.82
CA ASP A 61 -2.48 -8.34 -9.10
C ASP A 61 -3.59 -8.30 -8.03
N ASP A 62 -3.59 -7.29 -7.15
CA ASP A 62 -4.59 -7.15 -6.09
C ASP A 62 -6.02 -7.06 -6.63
N GLY A 63 -7.00 -7.55 -5.88
CA GLY A 63 -8.42 -7.47 -6.27
C GLY A 63 -8.93 -6.02 -6.38
N GLU A 64 -8.36 -5.09 -5.60
CA GLU A 64 -8.75 -3.69 -5.58
C GLU A 64 -8.00 -2.87 -6.63
N TRP A 65 -8.74 -2.06 -7.40
CA TRP A 65 -8.15 -1.32 -8.53
C TRP A 65 -7.09 -0.32 -8.08
N LEU A 66 -7.35 0.36 -6.96
CA LEU A 66 -6.47 1.41 -6.45
C LEU A 66 -5.12 0.80 -6.04
N VAL A 67 -5.15 -0.37 -5.42
CA VAL A 67 -3.95 -1.10 -5.00
C VAL A 67 -3.12 -1.50 -6.22
N ARG A 68 -3.74 -2.05 -7.26
CA ARG A 68 -3.05 -2.38 -8.52
C ARG A 68 -2.43 -1.15 -9.16
N THR A 69 -3.17 -0.05 -9.26
CA THR A 69 -2.68 1.19 -9.85
C THR A 69 -1.48 1.75 -9.10
N LEU A 70 -1.54 1.81 -7.76
CA LEU A 70 -0.42 2.29 -6.95
C LEU A 70 0.81 1.39 -7.03
N ALA A 71 0.62 0.08 -7.15
CA ALA A 71 1.72 -0.87 -7.27
C ALA A 71 2.43 -0.75 -8.63
N GLN A 72 1.67 -0.49 -9.70
CA GLN A 72 2.19 -0.32 -11.06
C GLN A 72 2.76 1.09 -11.31
N HIS A 73 2.24 2.09 -10.61
CA HIS A 73 2.63 3.49 -10.74
C HIS A 73 3.02 4.09 -9.37
N PRO A 74 4.17 3.67 -8.80
CA PRO A 74 4.57 4.05 -7.44
C PRO A 74 4.85 5.54 -7.26
N THR A 75 5.08 6.26 -8.35
CA THR A 75 5.32 7.71 -8.38
C THR A 75 4.14 8.49 -8.95
N ALA A 76 2.99 7.84 -9.18
CA ALA A 76 1.82 8.53 -9.68
C ALA A 76 1.36 9.59 -8.66
N SER A 77 1.19 10.80 -9.16
CA SER A 77 0.59 11.90 -8.43
C SER A 77 -0.89 11.62 -8.19
N THR A 78 -1.46 12.23 -7.16
CA THR A 78 -2.92 12.16 -6.90
C THR A 78 -3.74 12.53 -8.13
N ALA A 79 -3.30 13.51 -8.92
CA ALA A 79 -3.96 13.91 -10.15
C ALA A 79 -3.97 12.79 -11.21
N GLU A 80 -2.88 12.04 -11.36
CA GLU A 80 -2.79 10.91 -12.28
C GLU A 80 -3.70 9.76 -11.82
N ILE A 81 -3.73 9.48 -10.51
CA ILE A 81 -4.62 8.48 -9.91
C ILE A 81 -6.09 8.83 -10.13
N LEU A 82 -6.46 10.11 -9.95
CA LEU A 82 -7.83 10.59 -10.19
C LEU A 82 -8.20 10.51 -11.67
N ALA A 83 -7.29 10.86 -12.58
CA ALA A 83 -7.52 10.76 -14.02
C ALA A 83 -7.69 9.30 -14.47
N MET A 84 -6.97 8.36 -13.87
CA MET A 84 -7.14 6.92 -14.08
C MET A 84 -8.49 6.42 -13.52
N ALA A 85 -8.91 6.91 -12.35
CA ALA A 85 -10.20 6.56 -11.74
C ALA A 85 -11.39 6.98 -12.62
N GLN A 86 -11.34 8.18 -13.20
CA GLN A 86 -12.41 8.71 -14.06
C GLN A 86 -12.60 7.92 -15.36
N GLN A 87 -11.59 7.17 -15.80
CA GLN A 87 -11.65 6.31 -16.98
C GLN A 87 -12.18 4.90 -16.65
N ARG A 88 -12.31 4.56 -15.37
CA ARG A 88 -13.04 3.36 -14.92
C ARG A 88 -14.53 3.71 -14.97
N GLY A 89 -15.09 3.58 -16.16
CA GLY A 89 -16.54 3.65 -16.34
C GLY A 89 -17.18 2.49 -15.59
N ASP A 90 -17.66 2.77 -14.38
CA ASP A 90 -18.62 1.93 -13.67
C ASP A 90 -20.03 2.20 -14.21
#